data_AF-A0A7S1YVI4-F1
#
_entry.id   AF-A0A7S1YVI4-F1
#
_cell.length_a   1.000
_cell.length_b   1.000
_cell.length_c   1.000
_cell.angle_alpha   90.00
_cell.angle_beta   90.00
_cell.angle_gamma   90.00
#
_symmetry.space_group_name_H-M   'P 1'
#
loop_
_entity.id
_entity.type
_entity.pdbx_description
1 polymer ?
#
loop_
_entity_poly.entity_id
_entity_poly.type
_entity_poly.pdbx_seq_one_letter_code
_entity_poly.pdbx_strand_id
1 'polypeptide(L)'
;SWPDAIREKDYNEHTPLFAACEVAAPLDIISFLLESWPDAIKEKNRFHETPLTVACEGGASLDVIYLLLKRWPGAIKEKNSLNETPLHTSCQGEASLDVISLLLRSW
;
A
#
# COMPACT_ATOMS: atom_id res chain seq x y z
N SER A 1 10.34 -7.96 22.43
CA SER A 1 10.96 -8.89 21.46
C SER A 1 10.68 -8.37 20.06
N TRP A 2 11.42 -8.77 19.02
CA TRP A 2 11.16 -8.35 17.63
C TRP A 2 9.69 -8.47 17.10
N PRO A 3 8.77 -9.32 17.65
CA PRO A 3 7.38 -9.40 17.18
C PRO A 3 6.51 -8.17 17.42
N ASP A 4 6.87 -7.28 18.34
CA ASP A 4 5.99 -6.16 18.71
C ASP A 4 6.22 -4.95 17.78
N ALA A 5 7.48 -4.69 17.42
CA ALA A 5 7.87 -3.54 16.60
C ALA A 5 7.25 -3.56 15.19
N ILE A 6 6.97 -4.75 14.62
CA ILE A 6 6.30 -4.86 13.31
C ILE A 6 4.86 -4.33 13.34
N ARG A 7 4.25 -4.22 14.54
CA ARG A 7 2.88 -3.77 14.77
C ARG A 7 2.77 -2.35 15.32
N GLU A 8 3.89 -1.77 15.73
CA GLU A 8 3.94 -0.40 16.20
C GLU A 8 3.52 0.56 15.09
N LYS A 9 2.85 1.63 15.49
CA LYS A 9 2.39 2.67 14.59
C LYS A 9 3.07 3.99 14.92
N ASP A 10 3.41 4.76 13.90
CA ASP A 10 3.90 6.12 14.08
C ASP A 10 2.73 7.10 14.38
N TYR A 11 3.02 8.41 14.39
CA TYR A 11 2.03 9.45 14.67
C TYR A 11 0.96 9.63 13.57
N ASN A 12 1.19 9.08 12.37
CA ASN A 12 0.21 9.03 11.29
C ASN A 12 -0.60 7.73 11.26
N GLU A 13 -0.40 6.87 12.27
CA GLU A 13 -0.91 5.50 12.31
C GLU A 13 -0.28 4.57 11.24
N HIS A 14 0.91 4.91 10.74
CA HIS A 14 1.63 4.08 9.79
C HIS A 14 2.27 2.89 10.49
N THR A 15 1.97 1.69 10.00
CA THR A 15 2.79 0.51 10.31
C THR A 15 4.11 0.57 9.52
N PRO A 16 5.12 -0.26 9.85
CA PRO A 16 6.35 -0.34 9.05
C PRO A 16 6.09 -0.68 7.56
N LEU A 17 5.10 -1.53 7.27
CA LEU A 17 4.67 -1.80 5.90
C LEU A 17 4.14 -0.53 5.22
N PHE A 18 3.35 0.25 5.94
CA PHE A 18 2.77 1.49 5.43
C PHE A 18 3.85 2.51 5.06
N ALA A 19 4.79 2.77 5.98
CA ALA A 19 5.92 3.66 5.74
C ALA A 19 6.79 3.19 4.57
N ALA A 20 7.02 1.87 4.46
CA ALA A 20 7.76 1.30 3.33
C ALA A 20 7.04 1.49 1.99
N CYS A 21 5.71 1.34 1.96
CA CYS A 21 4.91 1.62 0.77
C CYS A 21 4.93 3.10 0.38
N GLU A 22 4.80 4.02 1.34
CA GLU A 22 4.78 5.47 1.11
C GLU A 22 6.06 5.96 0.43
N VAL A 23 7.23 5.43 0.81
CA VAL A 23 8.52 5.80 0.24
C VAL A 23 8.97 4.91 -0.93
N ALA A 24 8.04 4.11 -1.49
CA ALA A 24 8.31 3.19 -2.61
C ALA A 24 9.49 2.24 -2.35
N ALA A 25 9.55 1.63 -1.16
CA ALA A 25 10.61 0.70 -0.80
C ALA A 25 10.67 -0.52 -1.77
N PRO A 26 11.88 -1.09 -1.98
CA PRO A 26 12.06 -2.29 -2.78
C PRO A 26 11.18 -3.48 -2.39
N LEU A 27 10.85 -4.31 -3.38
CA LEU A 27 9.95 -5.46 -3.26
C LEU A 27 10.35 -6.46 -2.16
N ASP A 28 11.64 -6.66 -1.93
CA ASP A 28 12.16 -7.56 -0.90
C ASP A 28 11.83 -7.06 0.51
N ILE A 29 11.93 -5.75 0.77
CA ILE A 29 11.50 -5.13 2.03
C ILE A 29 10.00 -5.31 2.22
N ILE A 30 9.19 -4.98 1.20
CA ILE A 30 7.73 -5.14 1.26
C ILE A 30 7.34 -6.60 1.53
N SER A 31 7.99 -7.54 0.84
CA SER A 31 7.75 -8.98 1.00
C SER A 31 8.10 -9.44 2.41
N PHE A 32 9.27 -9.04 2.92
CA PHE A 32 9.72 -9.40 4.26
C PHE A 32 8.77 -8.90 5.36
N LEU A 33 8.29 -7.65 5.24
CA LEU A 33 7.34 -7.07 6.19
C LEU A 33 5.99 -7.81 6.16
N LEU A 34 5.49 -8.13 4.96
CA LEU A 34 4.25 -8.91 4.78
C LEU A 34 4.36 -10.36 5.25
N GLU A 35 5.54 -10.98 5.15
CA GLU A 35 5.79 -12.31 5.70
C GLU A 35 5.81 -12.29 7.23
N SER A 36 6.36 -11.21 7.81
CA SER A 36 6.43 -11.02 9.26
C SER A 36 5.07 -10.70 9.88
N TRP A 37 4.22 -9.93 9.19
CA TRP A 37 2.86 -9.64 9.61
C TRP A 37 1.90 -9.50 8.42
N PRO A 38 1.26 -10.61 7.96
CA PRO A 38 0.41 -10.60 6.78
C PRO A 38 -0.81 -9.67 6.86
N ASP A 39 -1.39 -9.49 8.05
CA ASP A 39 -2.58 -8.65 8.21
C ASP A 39 -2.28 -7.14 8.09
N ALA A 40 -1.00 -6.73 8.15
CA ALA A 40 -0.57 -5.35 7.97
C ALA A 40 -1.07 -4.76 6.64
N ILE A 41 -1.30 -5.60 5.61
CA ILE A 41 -1.80 -5.17 4.31
C ILE A 41 -3.20 -4.52 4.36
N LYS A 42 -3.99 -4.83 5.41
CA LYS A 42 -5.34 -4.30 5.63
C LYS A 42 -5.39 -3.14 6.61
N GLU A 43 -4.26 -2.81 7.24
CA GLU A 43 -4.19 -1.68 8.15
C GLU A 43 -4.45 -0.38 7.39
N LYS A 44 -5.01 0.59 8.11
CA LYS A 44 -5.26 1.92 7.59
C LYS A 44 -4.54 2.94 8.44
N ASN A 45 -4.06 4.00 7.79
CA ASN A 45 -3.55 5.18 8.48
C ASN A 45 -4.70 6.09 8.94
N ARG A 46 -4.37 7.22 9.56
CA ARG A 46 -5.35 8.23 10.01
C ARG A 46 -6.22 8.83 8.89
N PHE A 47 -5.82 8.68 7.63
CA PHE A 47 -6.54 9.13 6.44
C PHE A 47 -7.39 8.03 5.80
N HIS A 48 -7.54 6.88 6.48
CA HIS A 48 -8.20 5.68 5.97
C HIS A 48 -7.58 5.11 4.68
N GLU A 49 -6.33 5.45 4.39
CA GLU A 49 -5.60 4.93 3.24
C GLU A 49 -5.08 3.54 3.54
N THR A 50 -4.94 2.73 2.50
CA THR A 50 -4.34 1.39 2.59
C THR A 50 -2.88 1.43 2.14
N PRO A 51 -2.06 0.41 2.47
CA PRO A 51 -0.72 0.26 1.88
C PRO A 51 -0.72 0.29 0.35
N LEU A 52 -1.78 -0.20 -0.31
CA LEU A 52 -1.92 -0.11 -1.77
C LEU A 52 -2.09 1.36 -2.21
N THR A 53 -2.95 2.12 -1.52
CA THR A 53 -3.24 3.52 -1.86
C THR A 53 -1.96 4.37 -1.84
N VAL A 54 -1.16 4.26 -0.77
CA VAL A 54 0.08 5.05 -0.64
C VAL A 54 1.23 4.51 -1.48
N ALA A 55 1.29 3.20 -1.74
CA ALA A 55 2.24 2.65 -2.70
C ALA A 55 1.96 3.20 -4.12
N CYS A 56 0.70 3.30 -4.50
CA CYS A 56 0.31 3.92 -5.76
C CYS A 56 0.68 5.41 -5.81
N GLU A 57 0.35 6.16 -4.77
CA GLU A 57 0.65 7.60 -4.71
C GLU A 57 2.16 7.89 -4.72
N GLY A 58 2.94 7.13 -3.94
CA GLY A 58 4.40 7.27 -3.85
C GLY A 58 5.19 6.67 -5.01
N GLY A 59 4.52 6.18 -6.07
CA GLY A 59 5.22 5.68 -7.27
C GLY A 59 5.92 4.34 -7.09
N ALA A 60 5.40 3.45 -6.22
CA ALA A 60 5.95 2.12 -6.04
C ALA A 60 6.00 1.32 -7.35
N SER A 61 6.96 0.40 -7.44
CA SER A 61 7.17 -0.41 -8.64
C SER A 61 5.94 -1.28 -8.97
N LEU A 62 5.80 -1.62 -10.26
CA LEU A 62 4.71 -2.48 -10.74
C LEU A 62 4.64 -3.81 -9.96
N ASP A 63 5.79 -4.39 -9.60
CA ASP A 63 5.87 -5.63 -8.84
C ASP A 63 5.35 -5.49 -7.40
N VAL A 64 5.61 -4.35 -6.75
CA VAL A 64 5.06 -4.06 -5.42
C VAL A 64 3.55 -3.93 -5.49
N ILE A 65 3.03 -3.16 -6.45
CA ILE A 65 1.58 -3.00 -6.65
C ILE A 65 0.92 -4.35 -6.95
N TYR A 66 1.55 -5.16 -7.82
CA TYR A 66 1.08 -6.50 -8.15
C TYR A 66 1.06 -7.42 -6.92
N LEU A 67 2.11 -7.42 -6.10
CA LEU A 67 2.17 -8.19 -4.85
C LEU A 67 1.03 -7.80 -3.91
N LEU A 68 0.82 -6.49 -3.68
CA LEU A 68 -0.21 -5.99 -2.78
C LEU A 68 -1.61 -6.40 -3.26
N LEU A 69 -1.92 -6.20 -4.55
CA LEU A 69 -3.18 -6.63 -5.14
C LEU A 69 -3.37 -8.14 -5.08
N LYS A 70 -2.32 -8.93 -5.34
CA LYS A 70 -2.39 -10.38 -5.27
C LYS A 70 -2.73 -10.87 -3.85
N ARG A 71 -2.19 -10.22 -2.82
CA ARG A 71 -2.44 -10.56 -1.42
C ARG A 71 -3.79 -10.07 -0.91
N TRP A 72 -4.25 -8.92 -1.40
CA TRP A 72 -5.58 -8.39 -1.07
C TRP A 72 -6.24 -7.69 -2.27
N PRO A 73 -6.96 -8.44 -3.13
CA PRO A 73 -7.61 -7.87 -4.32
C PRO A 73 -8.66 -6.81 -4.01
N GLY A 74 -9.32 -6.92 -2.85
CA GLY A 74 -10.34 -5.96 -2.41
C GLY A 74 -9.81 -4.55 -2.16
N ALA A 75 -8.50 -4.38 -1.93
CA ALA A 75 -7.86 -3.09 -1.69
C ALA A 75 -8.13 -2.08 -2.82
N ILE A 76 -8.32 -2.55 -4.05
CA ILE A 76 -8.56 -1.68 -5.22
C ILE A 76 -9.87 -0.87 -5.12
N LYS A 77 -10.80 -1.29 -4.26
CA LYS A 77 -12.11 -0.65 -4.05
C LYS A 77 -12.17 0.12 -2.72
N GLU A 78 -11.14 0.02 -1.90
CA GLU A 78 -11.07 0.77 -0.65
C GLU A 78 -11.01 2.26 -0.93
N LYS A 79 -11.60 3.03 -0.02
CA LYS A 79 -11.65 4.48 -0.13
C LYS A 79 -10.99 5.13 1.07
N ASN A 80 -10.20 6.16 0.80
CA ASN A 80 -9.63 7.02 1.84
C ASN A 80 -10.72 7.97 2.41
N SER A 81 -10.33 8.83 3.36
CA SER A 81 -11.19 9.84 3.98
C SER A 81 -11.78 10.85 2.99
N LEU A 82 -11.21 10.99 1.79
CA LEU A 82 -11.72 11.84 0.71
C LEU A 82 -12.65 11.09 -0.26
N ASN A 83 -13.01 9.84 0.07
CA ASN A 83 -13.82 8.95 -0.78
C ASN A 83 -13.14 8.61 -2.12
N GLU A 84 -11.81 8.70 -2.17
CA GLU A 84 -10.97 8.38 -3.32
C GLU A 84 -10.49 6.93 -3.26
N THR A 85 -10.49 6.27 -4.42
CA THR A 85 -9.94 4.91 -4.59
C THR A 85 -8.44 4.96 -4.90
N PRO A 86 -7.68 3.85 -4.82
CA PRO A 86 -6.29 3.82 -5.26
C PRO A 86 -6.08 4.34 -6.68
N LEU A 87 -7.05 4.18 -7.59
CA LEU A 87 -6.96 4.72 -8.94
C LEU A 87 -6.97 6.26 -8.96
N HIS A 88 -7.73 6.91 -8.07
CA HIS A 88 -7.74 8.38 -7.97
C HIS A 88 -6.37 8.89 -7.49
N THR A 89 -5.84 8.30 -6.42
CA THR A 89 -4.54 8.70 -5.85
C THR A 89 -3.38 8.39 -6.81
N SER A 90 -3.45 7.26 -7.54
CA SER A 90 -2.47 6.94 -8.59
C SER A 90 -2.35 8.02 -9.66
N CYS A 91 -3.49 8.63 -10.06
CA CYS A 91 -3.52 9.69 -11.05
C CYS A 91 -3.03 11.05 -10.52
N GLN A 92 -2.99 11.23 -9.20
CA GLN A 92 -2.56 12.46 -8.53
C GLN A 92 -1.08 12.41 -8.11
N GLY A 93 -0.57 11.20 -7.82
CA GLY A 93 0.80 10.96 -7.36
C GLY A 93 1.79 10.58 -8.47
N GLU A 94 2.77 9.76 -8.10
CA GLU A 94 3.92 9.38 -8.92
C GLU A 94 3.75 8.04 -9.66
N ALA A 95 2.52 7.50 -9.72
CA ALA A 95 2.27 6.20 -10.36
C ALA A 95 2.66 6.19 -11.84
N SER A 96 3.28 5.10 -12.28
CA SER A 96 3.57 4.88 -13.70
C SER A 96 2.30 4.53 -14.49
N LEU A 97 2.34 4.72 -15.81
CA LEU A 97 1.25 4.31 -16.71
C LEU A 97 0.97 2.80 -16.62
N ASP A 98 1.99 1.98 -16.35
CA ASP A 98 1.83 0.54 -16.17
C ASP A 98 1.05 0.21 -14.90
N VAL A 99 1.28 0.94 -13.80
CA VAL A 99 0.49 0.81 -12.56
C VAL A 99 -0.97 1.19 -12.83
N ILE A 100 -1.22 2.33 -13.46
CA ILE A 100 -2.59 2.76 -13.82
C ILE A 100 -3.27 1.69 -14.69
N SER A 101 -2.56 1.16 -15.68
CA SER A 101 -3.05 0.10 -16.56
C SER A 101 -3.35 -1.20 -15.81
N LEU A 102 -2.52 -1.57 -14.84
CA LEU A 102 -2.74 -2.74 -13.98
C LEU A 102 -4.00 -2.56 -13.12
N LEU A 103 -4.18 -1.38 -12.52
CA LEU A 103 -5.37 -1.09 -11.70
C LEU A 103 -6.66 -1.19 -12.52
N LEU A 104 -6.70 -0.58 -13.71
CA LEU A 104 -7.88 -0.64 -14.59
C LEU A 104 -8.24 -2.07 -15.01
N ARG A 105 -7.25 -2.95 -15.20
CA ARG A 105 -7.46 -4.37 -15.54
C ARG A 105 -7.84 -5.24 -14.34
N SER A 106 -7.61 -4.76 -13.12
CA SER A 106 -7.81 -5.52 -11.88
C SER A 106 -9.13 -5.18 -11.17
N TRP A 107 -9.99 -4.36 -11.78
CA TRP A 107 -11.24 -3.87 -11.21
C TRP A 107 -12.38 -4.90 -11.17
#